data_AF-A0A7C2S9Y2-F1
#
_entry.id   AF-A0A7C2S9Y2-F1
#
_cell.length_a   1.000
_cell.length_b   1.000
_cell.length_c   1.000
_cell.angle_alpha   90.00
_cell.angle_beta   90.00
_cell.angle_gamma   90.00
#
_symmetry.space_group_name_H-M   'P 1'
#
loop_
_entity.id
_entity.type
_entity.pdbx_description
1 polymer ?
#
loop_
_entity_poly.entity_id
_entity_poly.type
_entity_poly.pdbx_seq_one_letter_code
_entity_poly.pdbx_strand_id
1 'polypeptide(L)'
;MAAVPAVLSPGREDAAGYATGKAAGRRLGPWPPGQHPGRGWVLSRVYLPTMGSVVVTGVGLVTALGKDRESTWEALLSGATGVRPLTLFDATGYRSQMAAQVEVASLELSGIPEKALRHASRASLMALAAAQEALRQADLHPSFGASWPVVFGGGAAGLFEAEGFFAHRL
;
A
#
# COMPACT_ATOMS: atom_id res chain seq x y z
N MET A 1 43.46 -2.22 -37.03
CA MET A 1 43.20 -3.63 -36.66
C MET A 1 41.97 -3.62 -35.77
N ALA A 2 40.79 -3.93 -36.33
CA ALA A 2 39.52 -3.78 -35.63
C ALA A 2 39.28 -4.99 -34.69
N ALA A 3 38.94 -4.71 -33.43
CA ALA A 3 38.57 -5.73 -32.45
C ALA A 3 37.09 -6.11 -32.63
N VAL A 4 36.84 -7.41 -32.76
CA VAL A 4 35.50 -8.01 -32.82
C VAL A 4 34.86 -7.95 -31.43
N PRO A 5 33.63 -7.45 -31.25
CA PRO A 5 32.99 -7.48 -29.94
C PRO A 5 32.51 -8.91 -29.62
N ALA A 6 32.73 -9.32 -28.37
CA ALA A 6 32.35 -10.64 -27.87
C ALA A 6 30.82 -10.77 -27.79
N VAL A 7 30.28 -11.81 -28.43
CA VAL A 7 28.90 -12.27 -28.25
C VAL A 7 28.73 -12.77 -26.81
N LEU A 8 27.85 -12.13 -26.04
CA LEU A 8 27.40 -12.61 -24.74
C LEU A 8 26.30 -13.65 -24.95
N SER A 9 26.51 -14.86 -24.46
CA SER A 9 25.49 -15.91 -24.43
C SER A 9 24.31 -15.52 -23.52
N PRO A 10 23.05 -15.85 -23.88
CA PRO A 10 21.91 -15.54 -23.05
C PRO A 10 21.97 -16.31 -21.72
N GLY A 11 21.71 -15.61 -20.61
CA GLY A 11 21.51 -16.22 -19.30
C GLY A 11 20.24 -17.08 -19.28
N ARG A 12 20.28 -18.20 -18.56
CA ARG A 12 19.21 -19.20 -18.49
C ARG A 12 17.97 -18.61 -17.80
N GLU A 13 16.82 -18.65 -18.47
CA GLU A 13 15.51 -18.28 -17.91
C GLU A 13 14.98 -19.39 -16.98
N ASP A 14 14.28 -19.03 -15.91
CA ASP A 14 13.53 -19.98 -15.09
C ASP A 14 12.10 -20.17 -15.64
N ALA A 15 11.43 -21.25 -15.23
CA ALA A 15 10.14 -21.68 -15.79
C ALA A 15 8.97 -20.70 -15.54
N ALA A 16 9.21 -19.58 -14.83
CA ALA A 16 8.23 -18.53 -14.57
C ALA A 16 8.56 -17.19 -15.26
N GLY A 17 9.66 -17.11 -16.03
CA GLY A 17 10.04 -15.92 -16.79
C GLY A 17 10.56 -14.76 -15.95
N TYR A 18 10.98 -14.98 -14.70
CA TYR A 18 11.53 -13.93 -13.85
C TYR A 18 13.07 -13.95 -13.89
N ALA A 19 13.67 -12.82 -14.24
CA ALA A 19 15.12 -12.67 -14.21
C ALA A 19 15.64 -12.67 -12.76
N THR A 20 16.09 -13.82 -12.28
CA THR A 20 16.70 -14.00 -10.95
C THR A 20 18.20 -13.66 -10.96
N GLY A 21 18.53 -12.41 -11.24
CA GLY A 21 19.90 -11.89 -11.13
C GLY A 21 20.13 -11.17 -9.80
N LYS A 22 21.06 -11.65 -8.95
CA LYS A 22 21.59 -10.82 -7.85
C LYS A 22 22.29 -9.60 -8.44
N ALA A 23 21.76 -8.41 -8.21
CA ALA A 23 22.44 -7.17 -8.57
C ALA A 23 23.78 -7.09 -7.83
N ALA A 24 24.89 -7.26 -8.55
CA ALA A 24 26.22 -7.02 -8.04
C ALA A 24 26.38 -5.51 -7.81
N GLY A 25 26.07 -5.05 -6.60
CA GLY A 25 26.33 -3.68 -6.18
C GLY A 25 27.83 -3.42 -6.19
N ARG A 26 28.33 -2.68 -7.19
CA ARG A 26 29.69 -2.14 -7.12
C ARG A 26 29.70 -1.05 -6.04
N ARG A 27 30.59 -1.18 -5.05
CA ARG A 27 30.93 -0.06 -4.16
C ARG A 27 31.51 1.06 -5.02
N LEU A 28 30.91 2.23 -4.98
CA LEU A 28 31.51 3.43 -5.56
C LEU A 28 32.75 3.78 -4.72
N GLY A 29 33.91 3.87 -5.36
CA GLY A 29 35.15 4.33 -4.70
C GLY A 29 35.07 5.81 -4.32
N PRO A 30 35.99 6.30 -3.47
CA PRO A 30 35.99 7.71 -3.07
C PRO A 30 36.24 8.64 -4.26
N TRP A 31 35.63 9.82 -4.19
CA TRP A 31 35.68 10.85 -5.22
C TRP A 31 37.12 11.37 -5.43
N PRO A 32 37.62 11.49 -6.68
CA PRO A 32 38.94 12.06 -6.92
C PRO A 32 38.94 13.58 -6.66
N PRO A 33 39.94 14.12 -5.95
CA PRO A 33 39.97 15.54 -5.58
C PRO A 33 40.13 16.45 -6.81
N GLY A 34 39.39 17.56 -6.82
CA GLY A 34 39.52 18.62 -7.83
C GLY A 34 38.43 18.67 -8.91
N GLN A 35 37.49 17.71 -8.93
CA GLN A 35 36.34 17.75 -9.82
C GLN A 35 35.08 18.16 -9.05
N HIS A 36 34.58 19.37 -9.29
CA HIS A 36 33.23 19.78 -8.86
C HIS A 36 32.29 19.75 -10.05
N PRO A 37 31.01 19.39 -9.87
CA PRO A 37 30.10 19.18 -10.98
C PRO A 37 29.69 20.51 -11.63
N GLY A 38 30.32 20.84 -12.76
CA GLY A 38 29.78 21.77 -13.74
C GLY A 38 28.59 21.17 -14.48
N ARG A 39 27.74 22.05 -15.05
CA ARG A 39 26.43 21.79 -15.68
C ARG A 39 26.47 20.91 -16.95
N GLY A 40 26.97 19.68 -16.85
CA GLY A 40 27.15 18.80 -18.00
C GLY A 40 27.20 17.31 -17.69
N TRP A 41 26.84 16.88 -16.47
CA TRP A 41 26.69 15.45 -16.19
C TRP A 41 25.30 14.98 -16.62
N VAL A 42 25.20 14.56 -17.88
CA VAL A 42 24.13 13.67 -18.32
C VAL A 42 24.33 12.36 -17.55
N LEU A 43 23.43 12.10 -16.59
CA LEU A 43 23.41 10.85 -15.84
C LEU A 43 23.47 9.70 -16.85
N SER A 44 24.62 9.01 -16.86
CA SER A 44 24.81 7.78 -17.60
C SER A 44 23.66 6.86 -17.22
N ARG A 45 22.83 6.61 -18.23
CA ARG A 45 21.61 5.82 -18.21
C ARG A 45 21.79 4.62 -17.28
N VAL A 46 21.26 4.73 -16.06
CA VAL A 46 21.03 3.56 -15.23
C VAL A 46 20.20 2.63 -16.10
N TYR A 47 20.73 1.45 -16.34
CA TYR A 47 20.04 0.40 -17.07
C TYR A 47 18.84 -0.02 -16.22
N LEU A 48 17.74 0.73 -16.35
CA LEU A 48 16.45 0.32 -15.84
C LEU A 48 16.05 -0.87 -16.71
N PRO A 49 15.93 -2.09 -16.17
CA PRO A 49 15.38 -3.18 -16.93
C PRO A 49 14.07 -2.70 -17.55
N THR A 50 13.84 -2.96 -18.84
CA THR A 50 12.57 -2.67 -19.52
C THR A 50 11.48 -3.54 -18.91
N MET A 51 11.06 -3.17 -17.71
CA MET A 51 9.91 -3.69 -17.00
C MET A 51 8.74 -2.81 -17.39
N GLY A 52 7.59 -3.42 -17.68
CA GLY A 52 6.38 -2.68 -18.00
C GLY A 52 6.11 -1.59 -16.94
N SER A 53 5.61 -0.44 -17.39
CA SER A 53 5.21 0.62 -16.48
C SER A 53 4.11 0.10 -15.56
N VAL A 54 4.27 0.28 -14.25
CA VAL A 54 3.23 -0.01 -13.27
C VAL A 54 2.29 1.20 -13.21
N VAL A 55 0.99 0.95 -13.31
CA VAL A 55 -0.07 1.96 -13.25
C VAL A 55 -1.06 1.63 -12.15
N VAL A 56 -1.71 2.65 -11.59
CA VAL A 56 -2.81 2.50 -10.64
C VAL A 56 -4.10 2.47 -11.42
N THR A 57 -4.81 1.35 -11.40
CA THR A 57 -6.08 1.15 -12.13
C THR A 57 -7.32 1.42 -11.26
N GLY A 58 -7.17 1.37 -9.94
CA GLY A 58 -8.25 1.64 -9.00
C GLY A 58 -7.72 2.02 -7.63
N VAL A 59 -8.48 2.84 -6.92
CA VAL A 59 -8.21 3.35 -5.58
C VAL A 59 -9.50 3.26 -4.79
N GLY A 60 -9.41 2.78 -3.55
CA GLY A 60 -10.50 2.83 -2.60
C GLY A 60 -10.05 3.46 -1.29
N LEU A 61 -10.93 4.22 -0.66
CA LEU A 61 -10.63 5.04 0.50
C LEU A 61 -11.71 4.86 1.56
N VAL A 62 -11.28 4.51 2.77
CA VAL A 62 -12.13 4.56 3.95
C VAL A 62 -11.41 5.43 4.97
N THR A 63 -12.00 6.60 5.26
CA THR A 63 -11.37 7.64 6.06
C THR A 63 -12.39 8.27 7.03
N ALA A 64 -11.91 9.10 7.95
CA ALA A 64 -12.81 9.87 8.81
C ALA A 64 -13.59 10.97 8.06
N LEU A 65 -13.24 11.25 6.80
CA LEU A 65 -13.89 12.23 5.93
C LEU A 65 -14.94 11.61 5.00
N GLY A 66 -14.83 10.31 4.70
CA GLY A 66 -15.69 9.63 3.74
C GLY A 66 -15.48 8.12 3.76
N LYS A 67 -16.51 7.38 3.35
CA LYS A 67 -16.51 5.90 3.30
C LYS A 67 -16.10 5.33 1.94
N ASP A 68 -15.87 6.23 0.99
CA ASP A 68 -15.46 5.95 -0.38
C ASP A 68 -14.55 7.08 -0.89
N ARG A 69 -13.99 6.86 -2.07
CA ARG A 69 -13.06 7.74 -2.77
C ARG A 69 -13.72 9.07 -3.11
N GLU A 70 -14.94 9.07 -3.63
CA GLU A 70 -15.68 10.26 -4.04
C GLU A 70 -15.94 11.18 -2.84
N SER A 71 -16.59 10.66 -1.79
CA SER A 71 -16.90 11.43 -0.58
C SER A 71 -15.65 11.91 0.14
N THR A 72 -14.60 11.08 0.21
CA THR A 72 -13.31 11.49 0.80
C THR A 72 -12.68 12.62 -0.02
N TRP A 73 -12.69 12.52 -1.35
CA TRP A 73 -12.09 13.51 -2.23
C TRP A 73 -12.81 14.85 -2.18
N GLU A 74 -14.15 14.83 -2.24
CA GLU A 74 -14.97 16.04 -2.12
C GLU A 74 -14.75 16.75 -0.79
N ALA A 75 -14.76 16.00 0.32
CA ALA A 75 -14.53 16.53 1.66
C ALA A 75 -13.11 17.12 1.81
N LEU A 76 -12.10 16.50 1.21
CA LEU A 76 -10.73 17.04 1.19
C LEU A 76 -10.67 18.37 0.42
N LEU A 77 -11.27 18.43 -0.77
CA LEU A 77 -11.28 19.64 -1.59
C LEU A 77 -12.08 20.78 -0.94
N SER A 78 -13.13 20.48 -0.18
CA SER A 78 -13.91 21.48 0.55
C SER A 78 -13.26 21.93 1.86
N GLY A 79 -12.12 21.36 2.25
CA GLY A 79 -11.46 21.65 3.53
C GLY A 79 -12.25 21.16 4.75
N ALA A 80 -13.05 20.10 4.60
CA ALA A 80 -13.76 19.48 5.71
C ALA A 80 -12.79 18.80 6.70
N THR A 81 -13.25 18.61 7.93
CA THR A 81 -12.49 17.92 8.98
C THR A 81 -13.23 16.69 9.48
N GLY A 82 -12.51 15.57 9.60
CA GLY A 82 -13.02 14.33 10.20
C GLY A 82 -12.77 14.24 11.70
N VAL A 83 -12.09 15.23 12.29
CA VAL A 83 -11.75 15.26 13.72
C VAL A 83 -12.98 15.71 14.52
N ARG A 84 -13.41 14.85 15.43
CA ARG A 84 -14.61 15.04 16.28
C ARG A 84 -14.38 14.41 17.66
N PRO A 85 -15.28 14.65 18.64
CA PRO A 85 -15.19 13.96 19.93
C PRO A 85 -15.08 12.45 19.74
N LEU A 86 -14.18 11.82 20.49
CA LEU A 86 -13.93 10.38 20.48
C LEU A 86 -15.16 9.67 21.07
N THR A 87 -15.69 8.70 20.34
CA THR A 87 -16.90 7.94 20.70
C THR A 87 -16.68 6.44 20.68
N LEU A 88 -15.49 5.99 20.27
CA LEU A 88 -15.14 4.58 20.15
C LEU A 88 -15.02 3.89 21.51
N PHE A 89 -14.57 4.60 22.54
CA PHE A 89 -14.46 4.15 23.91
C PHE A 89 -14.51 5.35 24.87
N ASP A 90 -14.67 5.08 26.17
CA ASP A 90 -14.65 6.13 27.18
C ASP A 90 -13.24 6.74 27.30
N ALA A 91 -13.11 7.98 26.84
CA ALA A 91 -11.87 8.73 26.85
C ALA A 91 -11.70 9.59 28.11
N THR A 92 -12.55 9.40 29.13
CA THR A 92 -12.45 10.12 30.41
C THR A 92 -11.11 9.81 31.07
N GLY A 93 -10.25 10.82 31.23
CA GLY A 93 -8.90 10.68 31.79
C GLY A 93 -7.74 10.70 30.78
N TYR A 94 -8.02 10.65 29.47
CA TYR A 94 -6.99 10.82 28.45
C TYR A 94 -6.72 12.30 28.16
N ARG A 95 -5.47 12.64 27.82
CA ARG A 95 -5.07 14.02 27.46
C ARG A 95 -5.86 14.58 26.27
N SER A 96 -6.18 13.74 25.28
CA SER A 96 -6.96 14.11 24.10
C SER A 96 -8.24 13.29 24.06
N GLN A 97 -9.36 13.97 23.82
CA GLN A 97 -10.68 13.39 23.65
C GLN A 97 -11.24 13.63 22.24
N MET A 98 -10.38 14.07 21.31
CA MET A 98 -10.72 14.33 19.91
C MET A 98 -10.00 13.32 19.02
N ALA A 99 -10.69 12.78 18.03
CA ALA A 99 -10.13 11.80 17.10
C ALA A 99 -10.78 11.87 15.71
N ALA A 100 -10.05 11.44 14.70
CA ALA A 100 -10.56 11.19 13.36
C ALA A 100 -11.03 9.72 13.28
N GLN A 101 -12.32 9.49 13.53
CA GLN A 101 -12.88 8.14 13.64
C GLN A 101 -13.56 7.69 12.35
N VAL A 102 -13.51 6.39 12.06
CA VAL A 102 -14.36 5.73 11.05
C VAL A 102 -15.48 4.96 11.76
N GLU A 103 -16.70 5.13 11.28
CA GLU A 103 -17.86 4.32 11.70
C GLU A 103 -17.90 3.03 10.88
N VAL A 104 -17.23 1.98 11.37
CA VAL A 104 -17.08 0.73 10.60
C VAL A 104 -18.39 -0.04 10.41
N ALA A 105 -19.41 0.23 11.24
CA ALA A 105 -20.71 -0.44 11.19
C ALA A 105 -21.54 -0.03 9.95
N SER A 106 -21.24 1.12 9.34
CA SER A 106 -21.92 1.60 8.14
C SER A 106 -21.19 1.22 6.84
N LEU A 107 -20.07 0.48 6.93
CA LEU A 107 -19.35 0.00 5.76
C LEU A 107 -20.09 -1.16 5.11
N GLU A 108 -20.31 -1.04 3.81
CA GLU A 108 -20.97 -2.07 3.00
C GLU A 108 -19.92 -3.05 2.48
N LEU A 109 -19.97 -4.29 2.98
CA LEU A 109 -19.08 -5.37 2.59
C LEU A 109 -19.88 -6.48 1.91
N SER A 110 -19.47 -6.86 0.71
CA SER A 110 -20.15 -7.88 -0.10
C SER A 110 -19.27 -9.10 -0.35
N GLY A 111 -19.87 -10.28 -0.55
CA GLY A 111 -19.12 -11.48 -0.93
C GLY A 111 -18.16 -12.05 0.13
N ILE A 112 -18.21 -11.56 1.37
CA ILE A 112 -17.39 -12.06 2.48
C ILE A 112 -18.27 -12.91 3.40
N PRO A 113 -17.88 -14.15 3.74
CA PRO A 113 -18.63 -14.98 4.67
C PRO A 113 -18.80 -14.29 6.03
N GLU A 114 -20.01 -14.35 6.60
CA GLU A 114 -20.33 -13.73 7.89
C GLU A 114 -19.39 -14.20 9.02
N LYS A 115 -18.99 -15.49 8.98
CA LYS A 115 -18.01 -16.04 9.93
C LYS A 115 -16.67 -15.31 9.88
N ALA A 116 -16.21 -14.89 8.70
CA ALA A 116 -14.98 -14.11 8.58
C ALA A 116 -15.16 -12.70 9.12
N LEU A 117 -16.31 -12.06 8.85
CA LEU A 117 -16.61 -10.71 9.35
C LEU A 117 -16.69 -10.64 10.88
N ARG A 118 -17.21 -11.68 11.54
CA ARG A 118 -17.29 -11.73 13.02
C ARG A 118 -15.93 -11.71 13.72
N HIS A 119 -14.86 -12.09 13.04
CA HIS A 119 -13.49 -12.09 13.58
C HIS A 119 -12.62 -11.00 12.97
N ALA A 120 -13.18 -10.14 12.12
CA ALA A 120 -12.45 -9.06 11.48
C ALA A 120 -12.23 -7.92 12.48
N SER A 121 -10.99 -7.42 12.56
CA SER A 121 -10.72 -6.18 13.28
C SER A 121 -11.36 -4.99 12.57
N ARG A 122 -11.52 -3.86 13.27
CA ARG A 122 -11.91 -2.57 12.68
C ARG A 122 -11.02 -2.22 11.48
N ALA A 123 -9.70 -2.44 11.60
CA ALA A 123 -8.76 -2.21 10.52
C ALA A 123 -9.00 -3.14 9.32
N SER A 124 -9.33 -4.41 9.58
CA SER A 124 -9.66 -5.38 8.54
C SER A 124 -10.94 -4.99 7.79
N LEU A 125 -11.97 -4.53 8.49
CA LEU A 125 -13.23 -4.07 7.87
C LEU A 125 -12.98 -2.87 6.95
N MET A 126 -12.22 -1.87 7.41
CA MET A 126 -11.84 -0.71 6.59
C MET A 126 -11.02 -1.12 5.36
N ALA A 127 -10.04 -2.01 5.55
CA ALA A 127 -9.20 -2.51 4.47
C ALA A 127 -9.99 -3.28 3.41
N LEU A 128 -10.93 -4.13 3.83
CA LEU A 128 -11.78 -4.90 2.94
C LEU A 128 -12.71 -3.99 2.14
N ALA A 129 -13.31 -2.98 2.77
CA ALA A 129 -14.18 -2.03 2.09
C ALA A 129 -13.41 -1.20 1.05
N ALA A 130 -12.25 -0.66 1.43
CA ALA A 130 -11.36 0.06 0.52
C ALA A 130 -10.86 -0.84 -0.64
N ALA A 131 -10.51 -2.10 -0.36
CA ALA A 131 -10.11 -3.05 -1.40
C ALA A 131 -11.25 -3.34 -2.38
N GLN A 132 -12.48 -3.57 -1.90
CA GLN A 132 -13.64 -3.79 -2.77
C GLN A 132 -13.93 -2.58 -3.66
N GLU A 133 -13.80 -1.37 -3.13
CA GLU A 133 -13.93 -0.15 -3.91
C GLU A 133 -12.85 -0.05 -4.99
N ALA A 134 -11.57 -0.26 -4.64
CA ALA A 134 -10.46 -0.22 -5.59
C ALA A 134 -10.64 -1.24 -6.72
N LEU A 135 -11.06 -2.47 -6.38
CA LEU A 135 -11.34 -3.53 -7.34
C LEU A 135 -12.50 -3.18 -8.27
N ARG A 136 -13.59 -2.63 -7.73
CA ARG A 136 -14.72 -2.15 -8.54
C ARG A 136 -14.30 -1.04 -9.49
N GLN A 137 -13.50 -0.07 -9.05
CA GLN A 137 -13.04 1.02 -9.91
C GLN A 137 -12.13 0.50 -11.05
N ALA A 138 -11.30 -0.50 -10.76
CA ALA A 138 -10.42 -1.12 -11.74
C ALA A 138 -11.14 -2.08 -12.70
N ASP A 139 -12.47 -2.27 -12.54
CA ASP A 139 -13.27 -3.27 -13.27
C ASP A 139 -12.69 -4.69 -13.12
N LEU A 140 -12.24 -4.99 -11.91
CA LEU A 140 -11.49 -6.18 -11.55
C LEU A 140 -12.37 -7.08 -10.68
N HIS A 141 -12.86 -8.16 -11.27
CA HIS A 141 -13.67 -9.17 -10.58
C HIS A 141 -12.83 -10.39 -10.20
N PRO A 142 -12.53 -10.61 -8.91
CA PRO A 142 -11.77 -11.78 -8.47
C PRO A 142 -12.54 -13.05 -8.82
N SER A 143 -11.97 -13.88 -9.70
CA SER A 143 -12.51 -15.20 -10.02
C SER A 143 -11.72 -16.28 -9.28
N PHE A 144 -12.39 -17.40 -8.99
CA PHE A 144 -11.72 -18.57 -8.42
C PHE A 144 -10.59 -19.02 -9.35
N GLY A 145 -9.36 -19.09 -8.83
CA GLY A 145 -8.17 -19.56 -9.56
C GLY A 145 -7.21 -18.46 -10.04
N ALA A 146 -7.56 -17.17 -9.91
CA ALA A 146 -6.64 -16.09 -10.20
C ALA A 146 -5.71 -15.83 -8.99
N SER A 147 -4.39 -15.85 -9.20
CA SER A 147 -3.39 -15.59 -8.16
C SER A 147 -2.98 -14.11 -8.17
N TRP A 148 -3.61 -13.32 -7.29
CA TRP A 148 -3.32 -11.89 -7.20
C TRP A 148 -2.38 -11.64 -6.01
N PRO A 149 -1.22 -11.01 -6.22
CA PRO A 149 -0.36 -10.63 -5.11
C PRO A 149 -1.06 -9.57 -4.27
N VAL A 150 -1.17 -9.82 -2.97
CA VAL A 150 -1.71 -8.87 -1.99
C VAL A 150 -0.58 -8.42 -1.09
N VAL A 151 -0.37 -7.10 -1.02
CA VAL A 151 0.51 -6.47 -0.04
C VAL A 151 -0.36 -5.67 0.92
N PHE A 152 -0.27 -6.00 2.21
CA PHE A 152 -1.04 -5.36 3.25
C PHE A 152 -0.12 -4.92 4.39
N GLY A 153 -0.34 -3.71 4.92
CA GLY A 153 0.43 -3.14 6.01
C GLY A 153 -0.48 -2.46 7.03
N GLY A 154 -0.10 -2.55 8.31
CA GLY A 154 -0.81 -1.89 9.40
C GLY A 154 0.10 -1.75 10.61
N GLY A 155 0.06 -0.58 11.26
CA GLY A 155 0.82 -0.31 12.49
C GLY A 155 0.07 -0.75 13.74
N ALA A 156 -0.94 0.01 14.14
CA ALA A 156 -1.77 -0.31 15.31
C ALA A 156 -2.85 -1.37 15.01
N ALA A 157 -3.38 -1.41 13.78
CA ALA A 157 -4.34 -2.40 13.29
C ALA A 157 -5.29 -2.97 14.36
N GLY A 158 -5.09 -4.23 14.76
CA GLY A 158 -5.95 -4.95 15.72
C GLY A 158 -5.72 -4.63 17.19
N LEU A 159 -5.05 -3.52 17.53
CA LEU A 159 -4.77 -3.13 18.91
C LEU A 159 -6.06 -2.97 19.73
N PHE A 160 -7.10 -2.38 19.14
CA PHE A 160 -8.36 -2.15 19.83
C PHE A 160 -9.02 -3.47 20.27
N GLU A 161 -9.05 -4.45 19.38
CA GLU A 161 -9.59 -5.79 19.69
C GLU A 161 -8.71 -6.55 20.68
N ALA A 162 -7.38 -6.40 20.56
CA ALA A 162 -6.44 -7.03 21.49
C ALA A 162 -6.60 -6.47 22.91
N GLU A 163 -6.66 -5.15 23.07
CA GLU A 163 -6.90 -4.50 24.37
C GLU A 163 -8.22 -4.94 24.98
N GLY A 164 -9.31 -4.96 24.19
CA GLY A 164 -10.60 -5.47 24.64
C GLY A 164 -10.57 -6.94 25.08
N PHE A 165 -9.80 -7.79 24.39
CA PHE A 165 -9.63 -9.19 24.76
C PHE A 165 -8.92 -9.36 26.12
N PHE A 166 -7.91 -8.53 26.40
CA PHE A 166 -7.14 -8.61 27.65
C PHE A 166 -7.82 -7.92 28.83
N ALA A 167 -8.62 -6.87 28.60
CA ALA A 167 -9.33 -6.13 29.65
C ALA A 167 -10.27 -6.99 30.50
N HIS A 168 -10.68 -8.17 30.00
CA HIS A 168 -11.56 -9.10 30.71
C HIS A 168 -10.83 -10.32 31.29
N ARG A 169 -9.50 -10.40 31.16
CA ARG A 169 -8.70 -11.56 31.59
C ARG A 169 -7.59 -11.24 32.59
N LEU A 170 -7.30 -9.96 32.77
CA LEU A 170 -6.39 -9.43 33.80
C LEU A 170 -7.22 -8.70 34.85
#